data_AF-A0A9X3K4L1-F1
#
_entry.id   AF-A0A9X3K4L1-F1
#
_cell.length_a   1.000
_cell.length_b   1.000
_cell.length_c   1.000
_cell.angle_alpha   90.00
_cell.angle_beta   90.00
_cell.angle_gamma   90.00
#
_symmetry.space_group_name_H-M   'P 1'
#
loop_
_entity.id
_entity.type
_entity.pdbx_description
1 polymer ?
#
loop_
_entity_poly.entity_id
_entity_poly.type
_entity_poly.pdbx_seq_one_letter_code
_entity_poly.pdbx_strand_id
1 'polypeptide(L)'
;MGVGIIVLCLIGLILLILAPFAYYLLNKAGYKKSGIVVAAILYMVVLLPSFSLLFESQLYMKLDAKEDLATLGFELADDFEILENDIVGVADYHQTTRFLLSSEDIERIINDIQASDNFKKVDELRILSDLMGRRFSEKIIWNYAFDGTFVRESYKKEEGYAPVEVVLTVRLNSDTLELRKIMD
;
A
#
# COMPACT_ATOMS: atom_id res chain seq x y z
N MET A 1 3.41 11.58 -9.28
CA MET A 1 4.06 10.28 -9.62
C MET A 1 3.61 9.69 -10.97
N GLY A 2 2.48 10.11 -11.56
CA GLY A 2 1.97 9.57 -12.85
C GLY A 2 2.88 9.65 -14.08
N VAL A 3 3.70 10.71 -14.21
CA VAL A 3 4.62 10.86 -15.36
C VAL A 3 5.67 9.73 -15.40
N GLY A 4 6.13 9.26 -14.24
CA GLY A 4 7.12 8.18 -14.16
C GLY A 4 6.57 6.86 -14.70
N ILE A 5 5.32 6.54 -14.40
CA ILE A 5 4.65 5.32 -14.89
C ILE A 5 4.47 5.39 -16.41
N ILE A 6 4.07 6.55 -16.94
CA ILE A 6 3.94 6.75 -18.39
C ILE A 6 5.29 6.54 -19.08
N VAL A 7 6.37 7.10 -18.54
CA VAL A 7 7.74 6.89 -19.05
C VAL A 7 8.13 5.41 -19.00
N LEU A 8 7.82 4.72 -17.90
CA LEU A 8 8.09 3.29 -17.75
C LEU A 8 7.33 2.44 -18.77
N CYS A 9 6.05 2.75 -19.03
CA CYS A 9 5.24 2.11 -20.06
C CYS A 9 5.82 2.36 -21.47
N LEU A 10 6.28 3.58 -21.77
CA LEU A 10 6.92 3.90 -23.05
C LEU A 10 8.22 3.13 -23.25
N ILE A 11 9.07 3.07 -22.23
CA ILE A 11 10.31 2.26 -22.25
C ILE A 11 9.97 0.79 -22.45
N GLY A 12 8.99 0.26 -21.71
CA GLY A 12 8.52 -1.11 -21.84
C GLY A 12 8.06 -1.42 -23.27
N LEU A 13 7.28 -0.52 -23.89
CA LEU A 13 6.81 -0.67 -25.26
C LEU A 13 7.97 -0.69 -26.28
N ILE A 14 8.97 0.17 -26.09
CA ILE A 14 10.19 0.17 -26.93
C ILE A 14 10.93 -1.16 -26.79
N LEU A 15 11.12 -1.67 -25.56
CA LEU A 15 11.78 -2.95 -25.32
C LEU A 15 11.02 -4.13 -25.95
N LEU A 16 9.69 -4.12 -25.89
CA LEU A 16 8.85 -5.14 -26.53
C LEU A 16 8.96 -5.12 -28.06
N ILE A 17 9.14 -3.95 -28.68
CA ILE A 17 9.39 -3.82 -30.12
C ILE A 17 10.83 -4.25 -30.47
N LEU A 18 11.80 -3.96 -29.60
CA LEU A 18 13.20 -4.33 -29.80
C LEU A 18 13.44 -5.84 -29.65
N ALA A 19 12.66 -6.55 -28.83
CA ALA A 19 12.81 -7.98 -28.62
C ALA A 19 12.73 -8.83 -29.92
N PRO A 20 11.69 -8.71 -30.77
CA PRO A 20 11.64 -9.43 -32.04
C PRO A 20 12.71 -8.95 -33.03
N PHE A 21 13.09 -7.66 -32.99
CA PHE A 21 14.15 -7.13 -33.82
C PHE A 21 15.53 -7.71 -33.47
N ALA A 22 15.84 -7.82 -32.17
CA ALA A 22 17.06 -8.44 -31.66
C ALA A 22 17.12 -9.93 -32.04
N TYR A 23 16.00 -10.65 -31.92
CA TYR A 23 15.90 -12.03 -32.39
C TYR A 23 16.19 -12.14 -33.89
N TYR A 24 15.57 -11.29 -34.72
CA TYR A 24 15.75 -11.30 -36.17
C TYR A 24 17.22 -11.05 -36.57
N LEU A 25 17.85 -10.03 -35.99
CA LEU A 25 19.25 -9.68 -36.27
C LEU A 25 20.21 -10.82 -35.88
N LEU A 26 20.06 -11.38 -34.69
CA LEU A 26 20.93 -12.47 -34.21
C LEU A 26 20.71 -13.76 -34.98
N ASN A 27 19.48 -14.05 -35.38
CA ASN A 27 19.18 -15.20 -36.23
C ASN A 27 19.82 -15.02 -37.63
N LYS A 28 19.76 -13.82 -38.21
CA LYS A 28 20.43 -13.51 -39.49
C LYS A 28 21.96 -13.62 -39.40
N ALA A 29 22.55 -13.30 -38.25
CA ALA A 29 23.97 -13.45 -37.98
C ALA A 29 24.41 -14.89 -37.65
N GLY A 30 23.48 -15.87 -37.65
CA GLY A 30 23.77 -17.28 -37.36
C GLY A 30 23.66 -17.69 -35.89
N TYR A 31 23.40 -16.74 -34.98
CA TYR A 31 23.33 -16.95 -33.53
C TYR A 31 21.90 -17.21 -33.04
N LYS A 32 21.20 -18.19 -33.62
CA LYS A 32 19.78 -18.45 -33.35
C LYS A 32 19.47 -18.69 -31.86
N LYS A 33 20.28 -19.49 -31.15
CA LYS A 33 20.08 -19.78 -29.71
C LYS A 33 20.22 -18.53 -28.85
N SER A 34 21.25 -17.74 -29.11
CA SER A 34 21.48 -16.48 -28.40
C SER A 34 20.38 -15.46 -28.67
N GLY A 35 19.85 -15.42 -29.90
CA GLY A 35 18.71 -14.58 -30.26
C GLY A 35 17.47 -14.86 -29.42
N ILE A 36 17.16 -16.14 -29.15
CA ILE A 36 16.04 -16.53 -28.29
C ILE A 36 16.28 -16.05 -26.85
N VAL A 37 17.47 -16.29 -26.31
CA VAL A 37 17.81 -15.90 -24.93
C VAL A 37 17.72 -14.38 -24.75
N VAL A 38 18.29 -13.59 -25.67
CA VAL A 38 18.27 -12.13 -25.60
C VAL A 38 16.83 -11.60 -25.69
N ALA A 39 16.02 -12.11 -26.62
CA ALA A 39 14.62 -11.72 -26.73
C ALA A 39 13.83 -12.07 -25.46
N ALA A 40 14.03 -13.28 -24.91
CA ALA A 40 13.36 -13.71 -23.68
C ALA A 40 13.71 -12.82 -22.48
N ILE A 41 14.97 -12.41 -22.34
CA ILE A 41 15.39 -11.47 -21.30
C ILE A 41 14.67 -10.13 -21.47
N LEU A 42 14.64 -9.58 -22.69
CA LEU A 42 13.96 -8.32 -22.97
C LEU A 42 12.46 -8.37 -22.64
N TYR A 43 11.80 -9.49 -22.94
CA TYR A 43 10.41 -9.72 -22.52
C TYR A 43 10.28 -9.79 -21.00
N MET A 44 11.12 -10.55 -20.31
CA MET A 44 11.05 -10.72 -18.85
C MET A 44 11.25 -9.40 -18.10
N VAL A 45 12.16 -8.54 -18.57
CA VAL A 45 12.39 -7.21 -17.98
C VAL A 45 11.11 -6.36 -17.99
N VAL A 46 10.24 -6.53 -18.99
CA VAL A 46 8.96 -5.81 -19.06
C VAL A 46 7.85 -6.55 -18.29
N LEU A 47 7.78 -7.86 -18.42
CA LEU A 47 6.69 -8.67 -17.85
C LEU A 47 6.74 -8.70 -16.32
N LEU A 48 7.92 -8.85 -15.72
CA LEU A 48 8.05 -8.94 -14.25
C LEU A 48 7.47 -7.72 -13.52
N PRO A 49 7.89 -6.47 -13.79
CA PRO A 49 7.30 -5.32 -13.12
C PRO A 49 5.82 -5.12 -13.48
N SER A 50 5.42 -5.45 -14.71
CA SER A 50 4.00 -5.37 -15.11
C SER A 50 3.13 -6.34 -14.31
N PHE A 51 3.65 -7.55 -14.05
CA PHE A 51 2.98 -8.54 -13.21
C PHE A 51 2.86 -8.04 -11.77
N SER A 52 3.94 -7.48 -11.21
CA SER A 52 3.90 -6.91 -9.86
C SER A 52 2.85 -5.80 -9.70
N LEU A 53 2.71 -4.91 -10.68
CA LEU A 53 1.69 -3.86 -10.66
C LEU A 53 0.27 -4.41 -10.82
N LEU A 54 0.07 -5.43 -11.66
CA LEU A 54 -1.26 -5.97 -11.93
C LEU A 54 -1.78 -6.85 -10.79
N PHE A 55 -0.87 -7.48 -10.04
CA PHE A 55 -1.19 -8.39 -8.95
C PHE A 55 -0.79 -7.83 -7.57
N GLU A 56 -0.62 -6.51 -7.47
CA GLU A 56 -0.14 -5.84 -6.24
C GLU A 56 -1.04 -6.18 -5.04
N SER A 57 -2.37 -6.14 -5.23
CA SER A 57 -3.35 -6.50 -4.20
C SER A 57 -3.14 -7.93 -3.65
N GLN A 58 -2.81 -8.89 -4.52
CA GLN A 58 -2.63 -10.29 -4.15
C GLN A 58 -1.22 -10.60 -3.61
N LEU A 59 -0.25 -9.74 -3.92
CA LEU A 59 1.13 -9.89 -3.46
C LEU A 59 1.37 -9.30 -2.07
N TYR A 60 0.39 -8.61 -1.49
CA TYR A 60 0.45 -8.07 -0.14
C TYR A 60 0.48 -9.17 0.93
N MET A 61 1.49 -9.16 1.79
CA MET A 61 1.76 -10.22 2.76
C MET A 61 1.64 -9.74 4.21
N LYS A 62 1.69 -10.69 5.15
CA LYS A 62 1.70 -10.41 6.60
C LYS A 62 2.86 -9.50 7.02
N LEU A 63 3.99 -9.56 6.33
CA LEU A 63 5.14 -8.69 6.64
C LEU A 63 4.80 -7.23 6.32
N ASP A 64 4.24 -6.96 5.15
CA ASP A 64 3.81 -5.62 4.73
C ASP A 64 2.75 -5.06 5.70
N ALA A 65 1.80 -5.91 6.11
CA ALA A 65 0.81 -5.56 7.13
C ALA A 65 1.41 -5.18 8.48
N LYS A 66 2.45 -5.90 8.94
CA LYS A 66 3.16 -5.56 10.18
C LYS A 66 3.89 -4.22 10.05
N GLU A 67 4.51 -3.96 8.91
CA GLU A 67 5.19 -2.68 8.66
C GLU A 67 4.19 -1.51 8.67
N ASP A 68 3.03 -1.66 8.01
CA ASP A 68 2.01 -0.62 7.98
C ASP A 68 1.39 -0.38 9.36
N LEU A 69 1.13 -1.43 10.15
CA LEU A 69 0.67 -1.29 11.54
C LEU A 69 1.72 -0.64 12.46
N ALA A 70 3.00 -0.95 12.25
CA ALA A 70 4.10 -0.33 12.99
C ALA A 70 4.19 1.18 12.72
N THR A 71 3.76 1.65 11.53
CA THR A 71 3.66 3.11 11.28
C THR A 71 2.67 3.80 12.21
N LEU A 72 1.67 3.08 12.72
CA LEU A 72 0.70 3.57 13.72
C LEU A 72 1.13 3.29 15.16
N GLY A 73 2.31 2.71 15.35
CA GLY A 73 2.84 2.30 16.65
C GLY A 73 2.20 1.04 17.21
N PHE A 74 1.65 0.17 16.37
CA PHE A 74 1.07 -1.10 16.78
C PHE A 74 1.94 -2.28 16.38
N GLU A 75 2.09 -3.22 17.31
CA GLU A 75 2.66 -4.54 17.07
C GLU A 75 1.64 -5.59 17.49
N LEU A 76 1.32 -6.51 16.56
CA LEU A 76 0.43 -7.64 16.84
C LEU A 76 1.22 -8.72 17.60
N ALA A 77 0.63 -9.23 18.67
CA ALA A 77 1.27 -10.22 19.53
C ALA A 77 0.94 -11.63 19.06
N ASP A 78 -0.27 -11.82 18.55
CA ASP A 78 -0.76 -13.09 18.04
C ASP A 78 -0.63 -13.17 16.51
N ASP A 79 -0.88 -14.36 15.96
CA ASP A 79 -1.03 -14.51 14.51
C ASP A 79 -2.36 -13.93 14.04
N PHE A 80 -2.38 -13.45 12.80
CA PHE A 80 -3.56 -12.85 12.17
C PHE A 80 -3.75 -13.38 10.76
N GLU A 81 -4.95 -13.22 10.22
CA GLU A 81 -5.26 -13.57 8.83
C GLU A 81 -5.59 -12.31 8.03
N ILE A 82 -5.09 -12.23 6.79
CA ILE A 82 -5.51 -11.19 5.84
C ILE A 82 -6.74 -11.73 5.14
N LEU A 83 -7.91 -11.14 5.43
CA LEU A 83 -9.18 -11.54 4.84
C LEU A 83 -9.31 -10.98 3.42
N GLU A 84 -8.90 -9.74 3.23
CA GLU A 84 -9.03 -9.02 1.98
C GLU A 84 -7.98 -7.91 1.89
N ASN A 85 -7.48 -7.67 0.69
CA ASN A 85 -6.65 -6.53 0.38
C ASN A 85 -7.02 -6.00 -1.01
N ASP A 86 -7.35 -4.73 -1.09
CA ASP A 86 -7.65 -4.04 -2.34
C ASP A 86 -6.77 -2.80 -2.47
N ILE A 87 -6.07 -2.70 -3.60
CA ILE A 87 -5.19 -1.60 -3.96
C ILE A 87 -5.70 -1.01 -5.27
N VAL A 88 -6.03 0.27 -5.23
CA VAL A 88 -6.52 1.03 -6.37
C VAL A 88 -5.65 2.25 -6.59
N GLY A 89 -5.28 2.46 -7.85
CA GLY A 89 -4.49 3.61 -8.27
C GLY A 89 -2.99 3.41 -8.07
N VAL A 90 -2.22 3.99 -8.99
CA VAL A 90 -0.75 3.88 -9.00
C VAL A 90 -0.09 5.22 -8.68
N ALA A 91 -0.76 6.33 -8.99
CA ALA A 91 -0.31 7.69 -8.66
C ALA A 91 -1.05 8.23 -7.42
N ASP A 92 -2.37 8.05 -7.40
CA ASP A 92 -3.24 8.33 -6.27
C ASP A 92 -3.53 6.97 -5.62
N TYR A 93 -2.67 6.56 -4.71
CA TYR A 93 -2.62 5.19 -4.19
C TYR A 93 -3.63 5.05 -3.05
N HIS A 94 -4.59 4.14 -3.18
CA HIS A 94 -5.55 3.80 -2.16
C HIS A 94 -5.52 2.31 -1.88
N GLN A 95 -5.09 1.94 -0.69
CA GLN A 95 -5.11 0.57 -0.22
C GLN A 95 -6.11 0.43 0.93
N THR A 96 -6.89 -0.64 0.91
CA THR A 96 -7.75 -1.08 2.02
C THR A 96 -7.49 -2.54 2.30
N THR A 97 -7.10 -2.86 3.53
CA THR A 97 -6.84 -4.21 3.98
C THR A 97 -7.70 -4.54 5.19
N ARG A 98 -8.28 -5.75 5.21
CA ARG A 98 -9.01 -6.28 6.37
C ARG A 98 -8.28 -7.47 6.95
N PHE A 99 -8.14 -7.46 8.27
CA PHE A 99 -7.50 -8.52 9.04
C PHE A 99 -8.48 -9.15 10.00
N LEU A 100 -8.36 -10.46 10.19
CA LEU A 100 -8.93 -11.17 11.33
C LEU A 100 -7.86 -11.25 12.43
N LEU A 101 -8.19 -10.73 13.61
CA LEU A 101 -7.30 -10.66 14.77
C LEU A 101 -7.83 -11.51 15.93
N SER A 102 -6.95 -11.80 16.90
CA SER A 102 -7.36 -12.33 18.19
C SER A 102 -8.18 -11.29 18.97
N SER A 103 -9.03 -11.75 19.89
CA SER A 103 -9.80 -10.84 20.75
C SER A 103 -8.88 -10.03 21.65
N GLU A 104 -7.76 -10.63 22.08
CA GLU A 104 -6.72 -10.01 22.89
C GLU A 104 -6.01 -8.87 22.14
N ASP A 105 -5.68 -9.05 20.85
CA ASP A 105 -5.10 -7.99 20.02
C ASP A 105 -6.08 -6.84 19.78
N ILE A 106 -7.36 -7.16 19.51
CA ILE A 106 -8.42 -6.16 19.38
C ILE A 106 -8.58 -5.32 20.65
N GLU A 107 -8.67 -5.98 21.80
CA GLU A 107 -8.78 -5.29 23.10
C GLU A 107 -7.55 -4.43 23.38
N ARG A 108 -6.34 -4.93 23.11
CA ARG A 108 -5.10 -4.16 23.28
C ARG A 108 -5.11 -2.90 22.41
N ILE A 109 -5.47 -3.01 21.14
CA ILE A 109 -5.55 -1.87 20.21
C ILE A 109 -6.57 -0.85 20.70
N ILE A 110 -7.78 -1.28 21.09
CA ILE A 110 -8.81 -0.38 21.62
C ILE A 110 -8.31 0.34 22.87
N ASN A 111 -7.69 -0.38 23.80
CA ASN A 111 -7.17 0.18 25.04
C ASN A 111 -6.05 1.19 24.77
N ASP A 112 -5.13 0.90 23.85
CA ASP A 112 -4.06 1.81 23.44
C ASP A 112 -4.58 3.10 22.80
N ILE A 113 -5.64 3.00 21.97
CA ILE A 113 -6.33 4.17 21.40
C ILE A 113 -6.95 5.02 22.50
N GLN A 114 -7.67 4.40 23.44
CA GLN A 114 -8.37 5.10 24.53
C GLN A 114 -7.40 5.72 25.54
N ALA A 115 -6.27 5.07 25.81
CA ALA A 115 -5.26 5.54 26.76
C ALA A 115 -4.37 6.65 26.18
N SER A 116 -4.46 6.95 24.89
CA SER A 116 -3.69 8.01 24.26
C SER A 116 -4.13 9.40 24.75
N ASP A 117 -3.17 10.27 25.09
CA ASP A 117 -3.44 11.62 25.64
C ASP A 117 -4.36 12.49 24.77
N ASN A 118 -4.37 12.24 23.46
CA ASN A 118 -5.16 12.98 22.48
C ASN A 118 -6.48 12.28 22.07
N PHE A 119 -6.89 11.24 22.80
CA PHE A 119 -8.12 10.51 22.53
C PHE A 119 -9.37 11.40 22.69
N LYS A 120 -10.30 11.32 21.72
CA LYS A 120 -11.57 12.05 21.76
C LYS A 120 -12.75 11.18 21.33
N LYS A 121 -13.89 11.34 22.02
CA LYS A 121 -15.17 10.87 21.50
C LYS A 121 -15.77 11.94 20.60
N VAL A 122 -16.17 11.57 19.40
CA VAL A 122 -16.74 12.46 18.39
C VAL A 122 -18.09 11.91 17.93
N ASP A 123 -19.00 12.82 17.56
CA ASP A 123 -20.37 12.45 17.17
C ASP A 123 -20.43 11.93 15.71
N GLU A 124 -19.45 12.27 14.88
CA GLU A 124 -19.37 11.91 13.46
C GLU A 124 -17.94 11.55 13.06
N LEU A 125 -17.79 10.67 12.06
CA LEU A 125 -16.49 10.34 11.46
C LEU A 125 -15.88 11.62 10.87
N ARG A 126 -14.73 12.04 11.39
CA ARG A 126 -13.93 13.14 10.85
C ARG A 126 -12.63 12.58 10.29
N ILE A 127 -12.42 12.75 8.99
CA ILE A 127 -11.16 12.40 8.33
C ILE A 127 -10.14 13.52 8.63
N LEU A 128 -8.96 13.18 9.15
CA LEU A 128 -7.95 14.17 9.55
C LEU A 128 -7.43 14.99 8.36
N SER A 129 -7.31 14.38 7.19
CA SER A 129 -6.81 15.06 5.98
C SER A 129 -7.66 16.26 5.56
N ASP A 130 -8.98 16.21 5.76
CA ASP A 130 -9.89 17.34 5.53
C ASP A 130 -9.62 18.54 6.45
N LEU A 131 -9.08 18.28 7.66
CA LEU A 131 -8.85 19.29 8.69
C LEU A 131 -7.45 19.92 8.62
N MET A 132 -6.44 19.20 8.15
CA MET A 132 -5.05 19.64 8.27
C MET A 132 -4.52 20.45 7.09
N GLY A 133 -5.13 20.35 5.91
CA GLY A 133 -4.71 21.08 4.72
C GLY A 133 -3.25 20.82 4.30
N ARG A 134 -2.79 21.50 3.25
CA ARG A 134 -1.50 21.17 2.58
C ARG A 134 -0.22 21.58 3.33
N ARG A 135 -0.31 22.16 4.53
CA ARG A 135 0.78 22.90 5.21
C ARG A 135 1.50 22.16 6.33
N PHE A 136 1.07 20.95 6.71
CA PHE A 136 1.75 20.19 7.75
C PHE A 136 2.92 19.38 7.18
N SER A 137 4.08 19.46 7.84
CA SER A 137 5.32 18.73 7.51
C SER A 137 5.72 17.71 8.59
N GLU A 138 4.98 17.64 9.70
CA GLU A 138 5.25 16.73 10.81
C GLU A 138 4.24 15.58 10.83
N LYS A 139 4.66 14.42 11.34
CA LYS A 139 3.77 13.28 11.56
C LYS A 139 2.79 13.61 12.68
N ILE A 140 1.51 13.48 12.41
CA ILE A 140 0.44 13.65 13.38
C ILE A 140 -0.31 12.33 13.51
N ILE A 141 -0.68 11.98 14.74
CA ILE A 141 -1.51 10.82 15.04
C ILE A 141 -2.74 11.32 15.76
N TRP A 142 -3.94 10.92 15.34
CA TRP A 142 -5.21 11.19 16.03
C TRP A 142 -5.86 9.89 16.47
N ASN A 143 -6.44 9.95 17.67
CA ASN A 143 -7.14 8.83 18.30
C ASN A 143 -8.57 9.29 18.60
N TYR A 144 -9.56 8.58 18.09
CA TYR A 144 -10.94 8.93 18.38
C TYR A 144 -11.89 7.74 18.33
N ALA A 145 -13.07 7.94 18.90
CA ALA A 145 -14.14 6.95 18.83
C ALA A 145 -15.48 7.60 18.47
N PHE A 146 -16.28 6.90 17.68
CA PHE A 146 -17.64 7.28 17.31
C PHE A 146 -18.46 6.00 17.07
N ASP A 147 -19.72 5.96 17.49
CA ASP A 147 -20.64 4.83 17.26
C ASP A 147 -20.04 3.42 17.51
N GLY A 148 -19.31 3.25 18.63
CA GLY A 148 -18.65 1.99 18.97
C GLY A 148 -17.46 1.60 18.07
N THR A 149 -16.98 2.51 17.22
CA THR A 149 -15.80 2.35 16.37
C THR A 149 -14.64 3.15 16.96
N PHE A 150 -13.46 2.55 16.97
CA PHE A 150 -12.20 3.13 17.43
C PHE A 150 -11.28 3.32 16.25
N VAL A 151 -10.72 4.53 16.12
CA VAL A 151 -9.88 4.91 14.99
C VAL A 151 -8.57 5.48 15.50
N ARG A 152 -7.46 5.01 14.90
CA ARG A 152 -6.17 5.69 14.93
C ARG A 152 -5.78 6.06 13.51
N GLU A 153 -5.62 7.34 13.27
CA GLU A 153 -5.19 7.87 11.97
C GLU A 153 -3.83 8.54 12.13
N SER A 154 -2.94 8.33 11.16
CA SER A 154 -1.71 9.09 11.04
C SER A 154 -1.62 9.79 9.71
N TYR A 155 -1.10 11.01 9.72
CA TYR A 155 -0.79 11.79 8.53
C TYR A 155 0.67 12.20 8.59
N LYS A 156 1.43 11.90 7.54
CA LYS A 156 2.84 12.26 7.42
C LYS A 156 3.11 12.82 6.04
N LYS A 157 3.74 13.99 5.96
CA LYS A 157 4.18 14.60 4.71
C LYS A 157 5.66 14.96 4.78
N GLU A 158 6.44 14.33 3.92
CA GLU A 158 7.87 14.66 3.75
C GLU A 158 8.06 15.65 2.59
N GLU A 159 9.09 16.49 2.67
CA GLU A 159 9.38 17.46 1.63
C GLU A 159 9.71 16.76 0.30
N GLY A 160 8.99 17.12 -0.76
CA GLY A 160 9.15 16.52 -2.09
C GLY A 160 8.39 15.22 -2.32
N TYR A 161 7.66 14.72 -1.32
CA TYR A 161 6.85 13.49 -1.41
C TYR A 161 5.36 13.77 -1.24
N ALA A 162 4.53 12.86 -1.75
CA ALA A 162 3.10 12.86 -1.46
C ALA A 162 2.86 12.58 0.04
N PRO A 163 1.91 13.26 0.69
CA PRO A 163 1.46 12.88 2.02
C PRO A 163 0.97 11.43 2.04
N VAL A 164 1.28 10.75 3.14
CA VAL A 164 0.81 9.40 3.43
C VAL A 164 -0.13 9.49 4.62
N GLU A 165 -1.36 9.05 4.41
CA GLU A 165 -2.37 8.86 5.43
C GLU A 165 -2.53 7.36 5.69
N VAL A 166 -2.49 6.96 6.96
CA VAL A 166 -2.75 5.57 7.38
C VAL A 166 -3.82 5.58 8.44
N VAL A 167 -4.93 4.90 8.21
CA VAL A 167 -6.11 4.86 9.08
C VAL A 167 -6.35 3.43 9.52
N LEU A 168 -6.28 3.18 10.82
CA LEU A 168 -6.70 1.93 11.43
C LEU A 168 -8.07 2.12 12.08
N THR A 169 -8.97 1.20 11.78
CA THR A 169 -10.35 1.19 12.28
C THR A 169 -10.68 -0.17 12.87
N VAL A 170 -11.20 -0.16 14.09
CA VAL A 170 -11.67 -1.36 14.80
C VAL A 170 -13.05 -1.08 15.37
N ARG A 171 -13.97 -2.02 15.23
CA ARG A 171 -15.31 -1.92 15.83
C ARG A 171 -15.39 -2.72 17.11
N LEU A 172 -16.06 -2.18 18.12
CA LEU A 172 -16.34 -2.90 19.36
C LEU A 172 -17.10 -4.20 19.07
N ASN A 173 -16.69 -5.29 19.71
CA ASN A 173 -17.23 -6.64 19.51
C ASN A 173 -17.04 -7.20 18.08
N SER A 174 -16.04 -6.71 17.35
CA SER A 174 -15.60 -7.30 16.09
C SER A 174 -14.21 -7.92 16.27
N ASP A 175 -13.97 -9.01 15.57
CA ASP A 175 -12.68 -9.67 15.40
C ASP A 175 -11.90 -9.10 14.20
N THR A 176 -12.47 -8.12 13.49
CA THR A 176 -11.93 -7.60 12.25
C THR A 176 -11.34 -6.21 12.45
N LEU A 177 -10.15 -6.01 11.90
CA LEU A 177 -9.48 -4.71 11.81
C LEU A 177 -9.42 -4.27 10.34
N GLU A 178 -9.79 -3.03 10.07
CA GLU A 178 -9.61 -2.42 8.76
C GLU A 178 -8.44 -1.42 8.80
N LEU A 179 -7.55 -1.51 7.83
CA LEU A 179 -6.43 -0.61 7.65
C LEU A 179 -6.53 0.00 6.26
N ARG A 180 -6.45 1.32 6.20
CA ARG A 180 -6.45 2.08 4.96
C ARG A 180 -5.15 2.85 4.85
N LYS A 181 -4.59 2.89 3.65
CA LYS A 181 -3.37 3.65 3.33
C LYS A 181 -3.61 4.45 2.07
N ILE A 182 -3.40 5.76 2.16
CA ILE A 182 -3.70 6.71 1.09
C ILE A 182 -2.46 7.55 0.81
N MET A 183 -2.11 7.70 -0.46
CA MET A 183 -1.07 8.61 -0.93
C MET A 183 -1.60 9.48 -2.07
N ASP A 184 -1.66 10.79 -1.85
CA ASP A 184 -2.17 11.80 -2.81
C ASP A 184 -1.24 13.04 -2.87
#